data_AF-A0A3G6YJZ7-F1
#
_entry.id   AF-A0A3G6YJZ7-F1
#
_cell.length_a   1.000
_cell.length_b   1.000
_cell.length_c   1.000
_cell.angle_alpha   90.00
_cell.angle_beta   90.00
_cell.angle_gamma   90.00
#
_symmetry.space_group_name_H-M   'P 1'
#
loop_
_entity.id
_entity.type
_entity.pdbx_description
1 polymer ?
#
loop_
_entity_poly.entity_id
_entity_poly.type
_entity_poly.pdbx_seq_one_letter_code
_entity_poly.pdbx_strand_id
1 'polypeptide(L)'
;MNTKTNLSQHPCENKCSKFNGEQCSTCLIQAVEKREFDLGLAPDADYVKTQFAEGDFIVFTNHIRDEDVYQIDAFQPAEYYWLTTGEIVHKDNIRLATDLEIQTKQRTPVDVLKHFKRAQKSQKEVS
;
A
#
# COMPACT_ATOMS: atom_id res chain seq x y z
N MET A 1 15.40 40.13 26.32
CA MET A 1 14.19 39.53 26.92
C MET A 1 14.27 38.03 26.68
N ASN A 2 14.59 37.23 27.71
CA ASN A 2 14.69 35.78 27.59
C ASN A 2 13.31 35.17 27.82
N THR A 3 12.59 34.85 26.73
CA THR A 3 11.36 34.07 26.80
C THR A 3 11.73 32.62 27.09
N LYS A 4 11.71 32.23 28.37
CA LYS A 4 11.66 30.82 28.78
C LYS A 4 10.38 30.21 28.21
N THR A 5 10.48 29.45 27.13
CA THR A 5 9.40 28.57 26.69
C THR A 5 9.31 27.42 27.70
N ASN A 6 8.30 27.43 28.56
CA ASN A 6 7.95 26.31 29.46
C ASN A 6 7.32 25.12 28.69
N LEU A 7 7.44 25.10 27.36
CA LEU A 7 6.97 24.00 26.53
C LEU A 7 7.96 22.86 26.71
N SER A 8 7.49 21.74 27.26
CA SER A 8 8.25 20.49 27.24
C SER A 8 8.67 20.24 25.79
N GLN A 9 9.98 20.28 25.53
CA GLN A 9 10.53 20.02 24.21
C GLN A 9 9.99 18.68 23.71
N HIS A 10 9.29 18.70 22.58
CA HIS A 10 8.65 17.52 22.07
C HIS A 10 9.73 16.49 21.70
N PRO A 11 9.58 15.19 22.00
CA PRO A 11 10.65 14.20 21.80
C PRO A 11 11.20 14.08 20.37
N CYS A 12 10.47 14.62 19.40
CA CYS A 12 10.83 14.66 17.98
C CYS A 12 11.53 15.97 17.54
N GLU A 13 11.76 16.90 18.45
CA GLU A 13 12.49 18.15 18.17
C GLU A 13 13.87 17.81 17.57
N ASN A 14 14.19 18.42 16.43
CA ASN A 14 15.38 18.14 15.61
C ASN A 14 15.48 16.73 14.99
N LYS A 15 14.48 15.87 15.14
CA LYS A 15 14.45 14.51 14.54
C LYS A 15 13.51 14.39 13.35
N CYS A 16 12.50 15.24 13.26
CA CYS A 16 11.52 15.22 12.18
C CYS A 16 11.71 16.39 11.22
N SER A 17 11.75 16.11 9.91
CA SER A 17 11.84 17.13 8.85
C SER A 17 10.62 18.05 8.76
N LYS A 18 9.49 17.66 9.37
CA LYS A 18 8.21 18.41 9.40
C LYS A 18 7.87 18.94 10.81
N PHE A 19 8.86 19.26 11.63
CA PHE A 19 8.64 19.84 12.95
C PHE A 19 8.38 21.34 12.84
N ASN A 20 7.32 21.84 13.48
CA ASN A 20 6.92 23.26 13.40
C ASN A 20 7.30 24.11 14.63
N GLY A 21 8.10 23.57 15.56
CA GLY A 21 8.46 24.23 16.81
C GLY A 21 7.70 23.72 18.03
N GLU A 22 6.53 23.09 17.82
CA GLU A 22 5.73 22.50 18.90
C GLU A 22 5.57 20.98 18.75
N GLN A 23 5.14 20.51 17.58
CA GLN A 23 4.99 19.09 17.27
C GLN A 23 5.27 18.83 15.78
N CYS A 24 5.59 17.59 15.41
CA CYS A 24 5.61 17.21 13.99
C CYS A 24 4.23 16.70 13.56
N SER A 25 3.93 16.79 12.26
CA SER A 25 2.65 16.33 11.71
C SER A 25 2.34 14.87 12.07
N THR A 26 3.34 14.00 12.09
CA THR A 26 3.18 12.58 12.42
C THR A 26 2.72 12.38 13.87
N CYS A 27 3.33 13.07 14.83
CA CYS A 27 2.95 12.96 16.24
C CYS A 27 1.62 13.67 16.52
N LEU A 28 1.32 14.75 15.79
CA LEU A 28 0.03 15.41 15.86
C LEU A 28 -1.10 14.46 15.42
N ILE A 29 -0.93 13.76 14.30
CA ILE A 29 -1.91 12.77 13.81
C ILE A 29 -2.11 11.66 14.85
N GLN A 30 -1.03 11.09 15.38
CA GLN A 30 -1.14 10.04 16.42
C GLN A 30 -1.87 10.52 17.68
N ALA A 31 -1.65 11.77 18.10
CA ALA A 31 -2.34 12.35 19.25
C ALA A 31 -3.84 12.55 18.99
N VAL A 32 -4.21 12.94 17.77
CA VAL A 32 -5.61 13.05 17.34
C VAL A 32 -6.27 11.68 17.26
N GLU A 33 -5.66 10.71 16.56
CA GLU A 33 -6.16 9.33 16.43
C GLU A 33 -6.42 8.71 17.82
N LYS A 34 -5.47 8.87 18.76
CA LYS A 34 -5.62 8.37 20.14
C LYS A 34 -6.80 9.01 20.86
N ARG A 35 -6.98 10.33 20.71
CA ARG A 35 -8.07 11.05 21.37
C ARG A 35 -9.42 10.65 20.80
N GLU A 36 -9.51 10.46 19.50
CA GLU A 36 -10.73 9.99 18.84
C GLU A 36 -11.09 8.57 19.27
N PHE A 37 -10.10 7.69 19.42
CA PHE A 37 -10.28 6.34 19.95
C PHE A 37 -10.80 6.36 21.40
N ASP A 38 -10.15 7.14 22.28
CA ASP A 38 -10.57 7.27 23.69
C ASP A 38 -12.01 7.83 23.83
N LEU A 39 -12.43 8.66 22.86
CA LEU A 39 -13.77 9.24 22.80
C LEU A 39 -14.79 8.36 22.05
N GLY A 40 -14.37 7.24 21.45
CA GLY A 40 -15.21 6.36 20.65
C GLY A 40 -15.82 7.05 19.43
N LEU A 41 -15.12 8.02 18.84
CA LEU A 41 -15.63 8.83 17.72
C LEU A 41 -15.62 8.08 16.38
N ALA A 42 -14.71 7.14 16.20
CA ALA A 42 -14.67 6.26 15.04
C ALA A 42 -14.70 4.78 15.47
N PRO A 43 -15.20 3.87 14.62
CA PRO A 43 -15.12 2.43 14.85
C PRO A 43 -13.66 1.99 14.99
N ASP A 44 -13.40 0.98 15.84
CA ASP A 44 -12.06 0.39 16.02
C ASP A 44 -11.38 0.01 14.69
N ALA A 45 -12.18 -0.40 13.70
CA ALA A 45 -11.71 -0.74 12.35
C ALA A 45 -10.97 0.42 11.64
N ASP A 46 -11.34 1.68 11.89
CA ASP A 46 -10.71 2.85 11.28
C ASP A 46 -9.30 3.11 11.85
N TYR A 47 -8.99 2.53 13.02
CA TYR A 47 -7.66 2.59 13.63
C TYR A 47 -6.79 1.38 13.30
N VAL A 48 -7.36 0.31 12.74
CA VAL A 48 -6.60 -0.83 12.24
C VAL A 48 -5.94 -0.42 10.93
N LYS A 49 -4.67 -0.01 11.01
CA LYS A 49 -3.85 0.28 9.82
C LYS A 49 -3.56 -1.02 9.08
N THR A 50 -4.39 -1.35 8.10
CA THR A 50 -4.15 -2.47 7.19
C THR A 50 -3.00 -2.11 6.23
N GLN A 51 -2.24 -3.11 5.83
CA GLN A 51 -1.12 -2.90 4.89
C GLN A 51 -1.61 -2.80 3.44
N PHE A 52 -2.76 -3.39 3.15
CA PHE A 52 -3.42 -3.40 1.85
C PHE A 52 -4.88 -2.96 2.00
N ALA A 53 -5.43 -2.34 0.97
CA ALA A 53 -6.81 -1.91 0.88
C ALA A 53 -7.61 -2.80 -0.08
N GLU A 54 -8.94 -2.79 0.08
CA GLU A 54 -9.84 -3.37 -0.92
C GLU A 54 -9.56 -2.76 -2.30
N GLY A 55 -9.48 -3.62 -3.31
CA GLY A 55 -9.17 -3.24 -4.68
C GLY A 55 -7.68 -3.23 -5.03
N ASP A 56 -6.77 -3.31 -4.06
CA ASP A 56 -5.33 -3.39 -4.32
C ASP A 56 -4.97 -4.67 -5.09
N PHE A 57 -4.03 -4.54 -6.02
CA PHE A 57 -3.45 -5.68 -6.74
C PHE A 57 -2.21 -6.19 -6.01
N ILE A 58 -2.17 -7.48 -5.74
CA ILE A 58 -1.08 -8.16 -5.03
C ILE A 58 -0.54 -9.33 -5.84
N VAL A 59 0.67 -9.74 -5.51
CA VAL A 59 1.27 -11.00 -5.97
C VAL A 59 1.83 -11.74 -4.77
N PHE A 60 1.94 -13.07 -4.88
CA PHE A 60 2.59 -13.87 -3.84
C PHE A 60 4.10 -13.61 -3.82
N THR A 61 4.67 -13.45 -2.63
CA THR A 61 6.12 -13.31 -2.43
C THR A 61 6.84 -14.65 -2.54
N ASN A 62 6.12 -15.76 -2.33
CA ASN A 62 6.67 -17.10 -2.45
C ASN A 62 6.53 -17.62 -3.89
N HIS A 63 7.66 -17.84 -4.56
CA HIS A 63 7.77 -18.30 -5.96
C HIS A 63 7.23 -19.72 -6.23
N ILE A 64 6.63 -20.39 -5.25
CA ILE A 64 6.02 -21.71 -5.42
C ILE A 64 4.60 -21.59 -6.01
N ARG A 65 3.93 -20.43 -5.81
CA ARG A 65 2.62 -20.16 -6.41
C ARG A 65 2.81 -19.40 -7.73
N ASP A 66 1.86 -19.59 -8.64
CA ASP A 66 1.86 -18.95 -9.96
C ASP A 66 2.08 -17.44 -9.84
N GLU A 67 2.86 -16.87 -10.77
CA GLU A 67 3.12 -15.42 -10.93
C GLU A 67 1.88 -14.68 -11.44
N ASP A 68 0.72 -14.94 -10.83
CA ASP A 68 -0.52 -14.25 -11.15
C ASP A 68 -0.76 -13.08 -10.19
N VAL A 69 -1.50 -12.09 -10.67
CA VAL A 69 -1.90 -10.91 -9.92
C VAL A 69 -3.28 -11.15 -9.34
N TYR A 70 -3.46 -10.93 -8.05
CA TYR A 70 -4.73 -11.09 -7.37
C TYR A 70 -5.23 -9.73 -6.86
N GLN A 71 -6.53 -9.62 -6.61
CA GLN A 71 -7.11 -8.40 -6.07
C GLN A 71 -7.64 -8.65 -4.66
N ILE A 72 -7.35 -7.74 -3.73
CA ILE A 72 -7.89 -7.76 -2.38
C ILE A 72 -9.39 -7.44 -2.43
N ASP A 73 -10.18 -8.27 -1.77
CA ASP A 73 -11.63 -8.10 -1.60
C ASP A 73 -11.94 -7.50 -0.22
N ALA A 74 -11.41 -8.09 0.85
CA ALA A 74 -11.66 -7.62 2.20
C ALA A 74 -10.53 -7.98 3.17
N PHE A 75 -10.42 -7.20 4.25
CA PHE A 75 -9.53 -7.52 5.36
C PHE A 75 -10.23 -8.43 6.39
N GLN A 76 -9.46 -9.37 6.97
CA GLN A 76 -9.85 -10.17 8.13
C GLN A 76 -8.96 -9.81 9.32
N PRO A 77 -9.48 -9.88 10.57
CA PRO A 77 -8.65 -9.80 11.76
C PRO A 77 -7.48 -10.79 11.73
N ALA A 78 -6.40 -10.48 12.46
CA ALA A 78 -5.17 -11.28 12.51
C ALA A 78 -4.35 -11.32 11.20
N GLU A 79 -4.32 -10.21 10.45
CA GLU A 79 -3.36 -9.98 9.35
C GLU A 79 -3.59 -10.82 8.08
N TYR A 80 -4.83 -11.28 7.91
CA TYR A 80 -5.28 -12.02 6.73
C TYR A 80 -6.14 -11.14 5.80
N TYR A 81 -6.11 -11.49 4.52
CA TYR A 81 -6.87 -10.80 3.48
C TYR A 81 -7.60 -11.81 2.59
N TRP A 82 -8.84 -11.48 2.24
CA TRP A 82 -9.61 -12.16 1.21
C TRP A 82 -9.19 -11.66 -0.16
N LEU A 83 -9.02 -12.60 -1.08
CA LEU A 83 -8.87 -12.32 -2.50
C LEU A 83 -10.24 -12.43 -3.18
N THR A 84 -10.43 -11.69 -4.27
CA THR A 84 -11.62 -11.80 -5.14
C THR A 84 -11.84 -13.20 -5.72
N THR A 85 -10.81 -14.06 -5.68
CA THR A 85 -10.90 -15.48 -6.02
C THR A 85 -11.59 -16.33 -4.95
N GLY A 86 -11.83 -15.78 -3.76
CA GLY A 86 -12.35 -16.50 -2.59
C GLY A 86 -11.27 -17.18 -1.74
N GLU A 87 -10.00 -16.91 -1.99
CA GLU A 87 -8.88 -17.43 -1.18
C GLU A 87 -8.51 -16.47 -0.04
N ILE A 88 -7.96 -17.00 1.06
CA ILE A 88 -7.41 -16.22 2.17
C ILE A 88 -5.89 -16.26 2.14
N VAL A 89 -5.24 -15.12 2.37
CA VAL A 89 -3.78 -14.99 2.38
C VAL A 89 -3.29 -14.19 3.59
N HIS A 90 -2.13 -14.56 4.12
CA HIS A 90 -1.45 -13.81 5.18
C HIS A 90 -0.59 -12.70 4.59
N LYS A 91 -0.51 -11.53 5.24
CA LYS A 91 0.22 -10.35 4.76
C LYS A 91 1.67 -10.64 4.32
N ASP A 92 2.38 -11.50 5.06
CA ASP A 92 3.81 -11.77 4.83
C ASP A 92 4.06 -12.61 3.56
N ASN A 93 3.02 -13.25 3.04
CA ASN A 93 3.09 -14.08 1.83
C ASN A 93 2.76 -13.29 0.56
N ILE A 94 2.48 -11.99 0.67
CA ILE A 94 2.02 -11.16 -0.44
C ILE A 94 2.72 -9.80 -0.45
N ARG A 95 2.79 -9.19 -1.63
CA ARG A 95 3.22 -7.81 -1.82
C ARG A 95 2.35 -7.12 -2.86
N LEU A 96 2.39 -5.80 -2.91
CA LEU A 96 1.78 -5.05 -4.01
C LEU A 96 2.37 -5.51 -5.35
N ALA A 97 1.48 -5.70 -6.32
CA ALA A 97 1.82 -5.92 -7.70
C ALA A 97 2.42 -4.64 -8.28
N THR A 98 3.43 -4.80 -9.13
CA THR A 98 3.98 -3.71 -9.93
C THR A 98 3.07 -3.42 -11.12
N ASP A 99 3.17 -2.22 -11.67
CA ASP A 99 2.42 -1.83 -12.87
C ASP A 99 2.64 -2.79 -14.04
N LEU A 100 3.85 -3.36 -14.16
CA LEU A 100 4.19 -4.32 -15.21
C LEU A 100 3.45 -5.65 -15.03
N GLU A 101 3.37 -6.14 -13.80
CA GLU A 101 2.63 -7.37 -13.47
C GLU A 101 1.13 -7.19 -13.77
N ILE A 102 0.55 -6.06 -13.36
CA ILE A 102 -0.85 -5.71 -13.62
C ILE A 102 -1.13 -5.64 -15.13
N GLN A 103 -0.27 -4.95 -15.88
CA GLN A 103 -0.40 -4.85 -17.35
C GLN A 103 -0.25 -6.20 -18.04
N THR A 104 0.59 -7.10 -17.52
CA THR A 104 0.81 -8.42 -18.11
C THR A 104 -0.43 -9.31 -17.95
N LYS A 105 -1.10 -9.24 -16.79
CA LYS A 105 -2.40 -9.93 -16.58
C LYS A 105 -3.52 -9.39 -17.49
N GLN A 106 -3.56 -8.08 -17.72
CA GLN A 106 -4.60 -7.46 -18.56
C GLN A 106 -4.40 -7.65 -20.06
N ARG A 107 -3.20 -8.05 -20.52
CA ARG A 107 -2.97 -8.32 -21.94
C ARG A 107 -3.64 -9.63 -22.32
N THR A 108 -4.70 -9.53 -23.13
CA THR A 108 -5.28 -10.72 -23.76
C THR A 108 -4.27 -11.35 -24.73
N PRO A 109 -4.36 -12.66 -25.04
CA PRO A 109 -3.49 -13.31 -26.03
C PRO A 109 -3.47 -12.58 -27.39
N VAL A 110 -4.56 -11.89 -27.73
CA VAL A 110 -4.71 -11.09 -28.96
C VAL A 110 -3.83 -9.83 -28.93
N ASP A 111 -3.73 -9.16 -27.78
CA ASP A 111 -2.91 -7.96 -27.61
C ASP A 111 -1.41 -8.29 -27.69
N VAL A 112 -1.01 -9.42 -27.10
CA VAL A 112 0.35 -9.95 -27.21
C VAL A 112 0.68 -10.27 -28.67
N LEU A 113 -0.23 -10.95 -29.38
CA LEU A 113 -0.03 -11.31 -30.79
C LEU A 113 0.05 -10.08 -31.70
N LYS A 114 -0.74 -9.04 -31.43
CA LYS A 114 -0.72 -7.78 -32.18
C LYS A 114 0.57 -7.01 -31.98
N HIS A 115 1.11 -7.02 -30.76
CA HIS A 115 2.40 -6.42 -30.46
C HIS A 115 3.55 -7.18 -31.11
N PHE A 116 3.53 -8.53 -31.06
CA PHE A 116 4.52 -9.39 -31.69
C PHE A 116 4.56 -9.19 -33.22
N LYS A 117 3.39 -9.12 -33.87
CA LYS A 117 3.29 -8.86 -35.31
C LYS A 117 3.81 -7.48 -35.71
N ARG A 118 3.58 -6.46 -34.87
CA ARG A 118 4.15 -5.11 -35.09
C ARG A 118 5.66 -5.11 -34.95
N ALA A 119 6.21 -5.76 -33.92
CA ALA A 119 7.65 -5.86 -33.69
C ALA A 119 8.39 -6.60 -34.83
N GLN A 120 7.81 -7.69 -35.35
CA GLN A 120 8.37 -8.41 -36.52
C GLN A 120 8.31 -7.59 -37.80
N LYS A 121 7.26 -6.77 -37.98
CA LYS A 121 7.14 -5.90 -39.15
C LYS A 121 8.19 -4.79 -39.12
N SER A 122 8.39 -4.16 -37.96
CA SER A 122 9.43 -3.15 -37.77
C SER A 122 10.86 -3.71 -37.89
N GLN A 123 11.11 -4.98 -37.58
CA GLN A 123 12.42 -5.61 -37.83
C GLN A 123 12.68 -5.91 -39.31
N LYS A 124 11.63 -6.13 -40.11
CA LYS A 124 11.74 -6.31 -41.56
C LYS A 124 11.89 -5.01 -42.34
N GLU A 125 11.48 -3.88 -41.79
CA GLU A 125 11.57 -2.57 -42.43
C GLU A 125 12.93 -1.88 -42.22
N VAL A 126 13.79 -2.44 -41.36
CA VAL A 126 15.12 -1.91 -41.02
C VAL A 126 16.25 -2.80 -41.57
N SER A 127 15.92 -3.83 -42.37
CA SER A 127 16.85 -4.74 -43.05
C SER A 127 16.69 -4.65 -44.55
#